data_AF-A0A453QD07-F1
#
_entry.id   AF-A0A453QD07-F1
#
_cell.length_a   1.000
_cell.length_b   1.000
_cell.length_c   1.000
_cell.angle_alpha   90.00
_cell.angle_beta   90.00
_cell.angle_gamma   90.00
#
_symmetry.space_group_name_H-M   'P 1'
#
loop_
_entity.id
_entity.type
_entity.pdbx_description
1 polymer ?
#
loop_
_entity_poly.entity_id
_entity_poly.type
_entity_poly.pdbx_seq_one_letter_code
_entity_poly.pdbx_strand_id
1 'polypeptide(L)'
;GASEENIRVLFKKAYRTAPSIVFIDEIDAIASKRENLQREMERRIVTQLMTCMDEFHQNVGSDGGELDSQSSEKKPGYVIVIGATNRPHAVDQALRRPGRFDREISLGVPDEIGRKQILKMLTQNLTLEKDQFDLFKIARATPGFVGADLKALVDKAGNLAMKRIIVERKKQSGGGDVNNKQDWWRHPWSEGEMDSLCITMDDFEEAATMVQPSLRREGFSSVPDVTWEDVGGLDSLKKEFDRCIVRCIKHPEVYKDFGVNMQAGFLLFGPPGCGKTLIAKAVAHDAGANFIHIK
;
A
#
# COMPACT_ATOMS: atom_id res chain seq x y z
N GLY A 1 11.22 6.83 32.83
CA GLY A 1 10.01 5.98 33.02
C GLY A 1 10.21 4.63 32.34
N ALA A 2 9.33 3.64 32.56
CA ALA A 2 9.54 2.27 32.02
C ALA A 2 9.66 2.25 30.48
N SER A 3 8.81 2.99 29.76
CA SER A 3 8.85 3.07 28.29
C SER A 3 10.10 3.76 27.75
N GLU A 4 10.63 4.74 28.49
CA GLU A 4 11.85 5.48 28.15
C GLU A 4 13.11 4.61 28.29
N GLU A 5 13.19 3.87 29.40
CA GLU A 5 14.31 2.95 29.63
C GLU A 5 14.31 1.83 28.59
N ASN A 6 13.14 1.32 28.18
CA ASN A 6 13.04 0.33 27.11
C ASN A 6 13.63 0.82 25.78
N ILE A 7 13.33 2.07 25.37
CA ILE A 7 13.91 2.66 24.14
C ILE A 7 15.43 2.76 24.29
N ARG A 8 15.91 3.27 25.43
CA ARG A 8 17.34 3.41 25.69
C ARG A 8 18.08 2.08 25.66
N VAL A 9 17.53 1.05 26.29
CA VAL A 9 18.10 -0.30 26.30
C VAL A 9 18.13 -0.90 24.90
N LEU A 10 17.07 -0.71 24.11
CA LEU A 10 16.98 -1.21 22.73
C LEU A 10 18.04 -0.56 21.83
N PHE A 11 18.19 0.76 21.88
CA PHE A 11 19.22 1.48 21.14
C PHE A 11 20.63 1.07 21.60
N LYS A 12 20.89 0.99 22.91
CA LYS A 12 22.18 0.50 23.43
C LYS A 12 22.50 -0.92 22.96
N LYS A 13 21.50 -1.80 22.89
CA LYS A 13 21.67 -3.15 22.35
C LYS A 13 22.04 -3.10 20.87
N ALA A 14 21.30 -2.33 20.07
CA ALA A 14 21.58 -2.14 18.65
C ALA A 14 22.99 -1.57 18.40
N TYR A 15 23.44 -0.62 19.22
CA TYR A 15 24.80 -0.08 19.14
C TYR A 15 25.88 -1.10 19.51
N ARG A 16 25.63 -1.95 20.52
CA ARG A 16 26.57 -3.03 20.91
C ARG A 16 26.65 -4.14 19.86
N THR A 17 25.58 -4.38 19.12
CA THR A 17 25.50 -5.42 18.08
C THR A 17 25.66 -4.87 16.67
N ALA A 18 26.18 -3.66 16.53
CA ALA A 18 26.31 -3.02 15.23
C ALA A 18 27.23 -3.84 14.30
N PRO A 19 26.90 -3.99 13.00
CA PRO A 19 25.84 -3.28 12.26
C PRO A 19 24.42 -3.78 12.60
N SER A 20 23.46 -2.87 12.72
CA SER A 20 22.08 -3.20 13.11
C SER A 20 21.04 -2.28 12.46
N ILE A 21 19.83 -2.79 12.23
CA ILE A 21 18.69 -2.00 11.75
C ILE A 21 17.63 -1.97 12.85
N VAL A 22 17.21 -0.76 13.23
CA VAL A 22 16.11 -0.52 14.16
C VAL A 22 14.87 -0.17 13.36
N PHE A 23 13.86 -1.04 13.39
CA PHE A 23 12.58 -0.78 12.74
C PHE A 23 11.55 -0.32 13.78
N ILE A 24 10.89 0.80 13.50
CA ILE A 24 9.83 1.38 14.32
C ILE A 24 8.58 1.47 13.46
N ASP A 25 7.61 0.61 13.72
CA ASP A 25 6.29 0.69 13.09
C ASP A 25 5.40 1.71 13.79
N GLU A 26 4.43 2.27 13.06
CA GLU A 26 3.50 3.29 13.55
C GLU A 26 4.17 4.39 14.38
N ILE A 27 5.26 4.99 13.84
CA ILE A 27 6.06 5.96 14.58
C ILE A 27 5.26 7.19 15.04
N ASP A 28 4.14 7.51 14.38
CA ASP A 28 3.22 8.56 14.79
C ASP A 28 2.50 8.27 16.12
N ALA A 29 2.41 7.01 16.55
CA ALA A 29 1.88 6.65 17.86
C ALA A 29 2.80 7.09 19.01
N ILE A 30 4.11 6.97 18.82
CA ILE A 30 5.11 7.34 19.83
C ILE A 30 5.65 8.77 19.65
N ALA A 31 5.63 9.29 18.42
CA ALA A 31 6.29 10.53 18.03
C ALA A 31 5.37 11.51 17.31
N SER A 32 4.16 11.69 17.83
CA SER A 32 3.24 12.71 17.35
C SER A 32 3.66 14.13 17.76
N LYS A 33 3.12 15.15 17.08
CA LYS A 33 3.36 16.57 17.38
C LYS A 33 3.14 16.90 18.86
N ARG A 34 4.13 17.57 19.46
CA ARG A 34 4.15 17.98 20.88
C ARG A 34 2.92 18.78 21.33
N GLU A 35 2.32 19.55 20.43
CA GLU A 35 1.12 20.35 20.66
C GLU A 35 -0.12 19.48 20.92
N ASN A 36 -0.19 18.29 20.31
CA ASN A 36 -1.29 17.35 20.47
C ASN A 36 -1.09 16.38 21.65
N LEU A 37 0.12 16.32 22.23
CA LEU A 37 0.44 15.43 23.35
C LEU A 37 -0.11 16.01 24.66
N GLN A 38 -1.26 15.49 25.10
CA GLN A 38 -1.87 15.83 26.40
C GLN A 38 -1.09 15.23 27.59
N ARG A 39 -0.30 14.17 27.36
CA ARG A 39 0.42 13.46 28.42
C ARG A 39 1.90 13.84 28.43
N GLU A 40 2.39 14.34 29.57
CA GLU A 40 3.83 14.59 29.77
C GLU A 40 4.70 13.36 29.50
N MET A 41 4.17 12.16 29.77
CA MET A 41 4.88 10.90 29.55
C MET A 41 5.24 10.71 28.06
N GLU A 42 4.34 11.04 27.13
CA GLU A 42 4.56 10.88 25.70
C GLU A 42 5.63 11.87 25.20
N ARG A 43 5.61 13.11 25.70
CA ARG A 43 6.66 14.11 25.38
C ARG A 43 8.06 13.66 25.78
N ARG A 44 8.18 12.97 26.93
CA ARG A 44 9.45 12.41 27.41
C ARG A 44 9.93 11.25 26.53
N ILE A 45 9.02 10.42 26.05
CA ILE A 45 9.33 9.32 25.11
C ILE A 45 9.89 9.87 23.78
N VAL A 46 9.25 10.89 23.20
CA VAL A 46 9.74 11.54 21.97
C VAL A 46 11.13 12.13 22.17
N THR A 47 11.33 12.85 23.28
CA THR A 47 12.61 13.46 23.61
C THR A 47 13.70 12.40 23.75
N GLN A 48 13.41 11.28 24.41
CA GLN A 48 14.36 10.19 24.55
C GLN A 48 14.72 9.55 23.20
N LEU A 49 13.74 9.35 22.31
CA LEU A 49 13.98 8.83 20.97
C LEU A 49 14.93 9.76 20.19
N MET A 50 14.68 11.08 20.24
CA MET A 50 15.54 12.08 19.60
C MET A 50 16.97 12.04 20.15
N THR A 51 17.13 12.00 21.48
CA THR A 51 18.44 11.91 22.12
C THR A 51 19.19 10.65 21.69
N CYS A 52 18.50 9.50 21.62
CA CYS A 52 19.12 8.24 21.18
C CYS A 52 19.59 8.28 19.72
N MET A 53 18.86 8.98 18.83
CA MET A 53 19.24 9.16 17.43
C MET A 53 20.40 10.15 17.26
N ASP A 54 20.46 11.21 18.08
CA ASP A 54 21.54 12.20 18.03
C ASP A 54 22.86 11.66 18.60
N GLU A 55 22.80 10.81 19.65
CA GLU A 55 23.97 10.20 20.30
C GLU A 55 24.80 9.34 19.32
N PHE A 56 24.17 8.78 18.28
CA PHE A 56 24.87 8.06 17.22
C PHE A 56 25.73 8.98 16.35
N HIS A 57 25.21 10.14 15.93
CA HIS A 57 25.96 11.08 15.08
C HIS A 57 27.23 11.60 15.76
N GLN A 58 27.20 11.77 17.08
CA GLN A 58 28.36 12.24 17.86
C GLN A 58 29.49 11.20 17.93
N ASN A 59 29.15 9.91 17.98
CA ASN A 59 30.13 8.82 18.01
C ASN A 59 30.72 8.49 16.63
N VAL A 60 30.08 8.92 15.54
CA VAL A 60 30.61 8.80 14.17
C VAL A 60 31.48 10.01 13.78
N GLY A 61 31.25 11.18 14.40
CA GLY A 61 31.99 12.42 14.13
C GLY A 61 33.25 12.65 14.97
N SER A 62 33.56 11.77 15.94
CA SER A 62 34.68 11.95 16.88
C SER A 62 35.90 11.07 16.58
N ASP A 63 36.02 10.48 15.39
CA ASP A 63 37.28 9.87 14.91
C ASP A 63 38.19 10.92 14.24
N GLY A 64 38.20 12.12 14.83
CA GLY A 64 38.95 13.29 14.41
C GLY A 64 39.90 13.77 15.51
N GLY A 65 40.62 12.84 16.15
CA GLY A 65 41.75 13.16 17.02
C GLY A 65 41.74 12.39 18.35
N GLU A 66 42.38 11.23 18.39
CA GLU A 66 43.73 11.08 18.95
C GLU A 66 44.17 9.61 18.86
N LEU A 67 45.20 9.45 18.03
CA LEU A 67 46.21 8.40 17.95
C LEU A 67 46.31 7.47 19.18
N ASP A 68 45.64 6.31 19.14
CA ASP A 68 46.09 5.12 19.87
C ASP A 68 46.30 3.97 18.90
N SER A 69 47.57 3.87 18.49
CA SER A 69 48.10 2.80 17.66
C SER A 69 48.15 1.52 18.48
N GLN A 70 47.14 0.64 18.33
CA GLN A 70 47.19 -0.83 18.45
C GLN A 70 45.81 -1.40 18.84
N SER A 71 44.89 -1.52 17.88
CA SER A 71 43.95 -2.64 17.85
C SER A 71 43.22 -2.68 16.51
N SER A 72 43.22 -3.87 15.92
CA SER A 72 42.64 -4.25 14.65
C SER A 72 41.29 -3.60 14.34
N GLU A 73 41.20 -2.96 13.17
CA GLU A 73 40.02 -2.75 12.32
C GLU A 73 38.64 -2.86 13.01
N LYS A 74 38.33 -1.99 13.98
CA LYS A 74 36.94 -1.81 14.38
C LYS A 74 36.23 -0.99 13.31
N LYS A 75 35.68 -1.67 12.30
CA LYS A 75 34.71 -1.03 11.39
C LYS A 75 33.68 -0.29 12.24
N PRO A 76 33.40 1.00 12.00
CA PRO A 76 32.33 1.69 12.70
C PRO A 76 31.04 0.94 12.39
N GLY A 77 30.50 0.26 13.42
CA GLY A 77 29.24 -0.43 13.29
C GLY A 77 28.14 0.61 13.08
N TYR A 78 27.45 0.55 11.94
CA TYR A 78 26.37 1.47 11.63
C TYR A 78 25.05 0.96 12.21
N VAL A 79 24.26 1.87 12.79
CA VAL A 79 22.87 1.59 13.17
C VAL A 79 21.96 2.46 12.31
N ILE A 80 21.09 1.82 11.54
CA ILE A 80 20.12 2.51 10.69
C ILE A 80 18.74 2.40 11.33
N VAL A 81 18.05 3.53 11.45
CA VAL A 81 16.68 3.57 11.95
C VAL A 81 15.71 3.70 10.78
N ILE A 82 14.74 2.81 10.67
CA ILE A 82 13.65 2.84 9.70
C ILE A 82 12.34 3.05 10.45
N GLY A 83 11.66 4.16 10.19
CA GLY A 83 10.32 4.44 10.72
C GLY A 83 9.25 4.24 9.65
N ALA A 84 8.15 3.58 10.01
CA ALA A 84 6.95 3.48 9.18
C ALA A 84 5.80 4.29 9.80
N THR A 85 5.05 5.02 8.97
CA THR A 85 3.84 5.74 9.39
C THR A 85 2.89 5.90 8.21
N ASN A 86 1.58 5.83 8.48
CA ASN A 86 0.54 6.18 7.51
C ASN A 86 0.24 7.69 7.52
N ARG A 87 0.80 8.45 8.48
CA ARG A 87 0.51 9.86 8.73
C ARG A 87 1.79 10.67 8.88
N PRO A 88 2.55 10.93 7.79
CA PRO A 88 3.81 11.67 7.86
C PRO A 88 3.65 13.10 8.40
N HIS A 89 2.45 13.69 8.30
CA HIS A 89 2.14 15.02 8.87
C HIS A 89 1.86 15.00 10.38
N ALA A 90 1.59 13.83 10.97
CA ALA A 90 1.35 13.67 12.40
C ALA A 90 2.65 13.55 13.19
N VAL A 91 3.73 13.09 12.56
CA VAL A 91 5.05 12.95 13.16
C VAL A 91 5.67 14.32 13.49
N ASP A 92 6.38 14.40 14.62
CA ASP A 92 7.11 15.59 15.05
C ASP A 92 8.13 16.04 13.98
N GLN A 93 8.03 17.29 13.55
CA GLN A 93 8.93 17.88 12.54
C GLN A 93 10.40 17.84 12.97
N ALA A 94 10.70 17.81 14.26
CA ALA A 94 12.06 17.74 14.75
C ALA A 94 12.73 16.39 14.42
N LEU A 95 11.97 15.29 14.35
CA LEU A 95 12.49 13.99 13.93
C LEU A 95 12.77 13.92 12.42
N ARG A 96 12.08 14.74 11.62
CA ARG A 96 12.22 14.83 10.16
C ARG A 96 13.37 15.75 9.71
N ARG A 97 14.17 16.26 10.64
CA ARG A 97 15.30 17.15 10.34
C ARG A 97 16.55 16.35 9.98
N PRO A 98 17.48 16.94 9.21
CA PRO A 98 18.81 16.39 8.95
C PRO A 98 19.53 15.98 10.25
N GLY A 99 20.22 14.84 10.24
CA GLY A 99 20.77 14.15 11.42
C GLY A 99 19.79 13.19 12.12
N ARG A 100 18.62 12.87 11.54
CA ARG A 100 17.65 11.89 12.08
C ARG A 100 16.96 11.14 10.93
N PHE A 101 15.71 11.47 10.60
CA PHE A 101 15.04 10.95 9.41
C PHE A 101 15.32 11.87 8.20
N ASP A 102 16.54 11.77 7.69
CA ASP A 102 17.05 12.64 6.61
C ASP A 102 16.49 12.29 5.25
N ARG A 103 15.98 11.06 5.11
CA ARG A 103 15.41 10.53 3.88
C ARG A 103 13.98 10.09 4.15
N GLU A 104 13.05 10.72 3.45
CA GLU A 104 11.65 10.31 3.41
C GLU A 104 11.39 9.59 2.09
N ILE A 105 10.84 8.38 2.17
CA ILE A 105 10.46 7.58 1.01
C ILE A 105 8.95 7.38 1.08
N SER A 106 8.22 7.98 0.14
CA SER A 106 6.78 7.79 0.01
C SER A 106 6.49 6.51 -0.76
N LEU A 107 5.88 5.53 -0.09
CA LEU A 107 5.32 4.35 -0.76
C LEU A 107 3.93 4.71 -1.28
N GLY A 108 3.80 4.78 -2.61
CA GLY A 108 2.54 5.01 -3.29
C GLY A 108 1.73 3.73 -3.49
N VAL A 109 0.51 3.89 -3.97
CA VAL A 109 -0.31 2.78 -4.46
C VAL A 109 0.31 2.19 -5.73
N PRO A 110 0.38 0.86 -5.85
CA PRO A 110 1.01 0.22 -7.00
C PRO A 110 0.22 0.50 -8.28
N ASP A 111 0.96 0.76 -9.36
CA ASP A 111 0.44 0.87 -10.72
C ASP A 111 0.01 -0.52 -11.26
N GLU A 112 -0.56 -0.57 -12.46
CA GLU A 112 -1.04 -1.83 -13.06
C GLU A 112 0.09 -2.87 -13.19
N ILE A 113 1.29 -2.43 -13.57
CA ILE A 113 2.46 -3.29 -13.70
C ILE A 113 2.92 -3.79 -12.33
N GLY A 114 2.98 -2.92 -11.33
CA GLY A 114 3.30 -3.27 -9.95
C GLY A 114 2.29 -4.24 -9.34
N ARG A 115 0.98 -4.03 -9.58
CA ARG A 115 -0.07 -4.97 -9.13
C ARG A 115 0.10 -6.34 -9.78
N LYS A 116 0.41 -6.41 -11.07
CA LYS A 116 0.72 -7.68 -11.75
C LYS A 116 1.92 -8.39 -11.09
N GLN A 117 2.99 -7.66 -10.77
CA GLN A 117 4.17 -8.24 -10.12
C GLN A 117 3.85 -8.77 -8.72
N ILE A 118 3.08 -8.01 -7.94
CA ILE A 118 2.63 -8.43 -6.61
C ILE A 118 1.76 -9.68 -6.73
N LEU A 119 0.75 -9.68 -7.62
CA LEU A 119 -0.10 -10.85 -7.86
C LEU A 119 0.73 -12.06 -8.29
N LYS A 120 1.69 -11.88 -9.21
CA LYS A 120 2.60 -12.95 -9.64
C LYS A 120 3.34 -13.57 -8.46
N MET A 121 3.84 -12.77 -7.51
CA MET A 121 4.51 -13.25 -6.31
C MET A 121 3.53 -13.98 -5.37
N LEU A 122 2.34 -13.42 -5.17
CA LEU A 122 1.31 -14.01 -4.31
C LEU A 122 0.78 -15.35 -4.83
N THR A 123 0.78 -15.54 -6.15
CA THR A 123 0.30 -16.76 -6.80
C THR A 123 1.38 -17.80 -7.06
N GLN A 124 2.66 -17.58 -6.68
CA GLN A 124 3.74 -18.55 -6.95
C GLN A 124 3.52 -19.91 -6.28
N ASN A 125 2.89 -19.91 -5.12
CA ASN A 125 2.63 -21.12 -4.33
C ASN A 125 1.23 -21.70 -4.56
N LEU A 126 0.48 -21.18 -5.54
CA LEU A 126 -0.90 -21.60 -5.81
C LEU A 126 -0.97 -22.41 -7.10
N THR A 127 -1.81 -23.43 -7.10
CA THR A 127 -2.14 -24.20 -8.29
C THR A 127 -3.11 -23.40 -9.15
N LEU A 128 -2.57 -22.68 -10.13
CA LEU A 128 -3.34 -21.91 -11.10
C LEU A 128 -3.62 -22.72 -12.36
N GLU A 129 -4.72 -22.39 -13.03
CA GLU A 129 -5.03 -22.90 -14.36
C GLU A 129 -3.95 -22.49 -15.38
N LYS A 130 -3.30 -23.47 -16.02
CA LYS A 130 -2.06 -23.23 -16.80
C LYS A 130 -2.28 -22.45 -18.10
N ASP A 131 -3.44 -22.60 -18.74
CA ASP A 131 -3.65 -22.13 -20.12
C ASP A 131 -4.53 -20.88 -20.24
N GLN A 132 -5.32 -20.53 -19.20
CA GLN A 132 -6.29 -19.42 -19.28
C GLN A 132 -6.08 -18.31 -18.24
N PHE A 133 -5.05 -18.42 -17.40
CA PHE A 133 -4.90 -17.52 -16.26
C PHE A 133 -4.13 -16.24 -16.62
N ASP A 134 -4.85 -15.14 -16.85
CA ASP A 134 -4.26 -13.84 -17.14
C ASP A 134 -4.22 -12.90 -15.92
N LEU A 135 -3.05 -12.83 -15.30
CA LEU A 135 -2.74 -11.89 -14.22
C LEU A 135 -2.92 -10.42 -14.62
N PHE A 136 -2.74 -10.09 -15.90
CA PHE A 136 -2.88 -8.71 -16.39
C PHE A 136 -4.34 -8.25 -16.32
N LYS A 137 -5.27 -9.12 -16.72
CA LYS A 137 -6.72 -8.86 -16.61
C LYS A 137 -7.14 -8.57 -15.16
N ILE A 138 -6.63 -9.34 -14.19
CA ILE A 138 -6.89 -9.13 -12.75
C ILE A 138 -6.32 -7.78 -12.28
N ALA A 139 -5.07 -7.47 -12.65
CA ALA A 139 -4.43 -6.21 -12.27
C ALA A 139 -5.18 -4.98 -12.81
N ARG A 140 -5.77 -5.08 -14.01
CA ARG A 140 -6.61 -4.04 -14.61
C ARG A 140 -7.96 -3.91 -13.92
N ALA A 141 -8.55 -5.03 -13.48
CA ALA A 141 -9.83 -5.05 -12.75
C ALA A 141 -9.72 -4.60 -11.28
N THR A 142 -8.51 -4.36 -10.77
CA THR A 142 -8.25 -4.02 -9.35
C THR A 142 -7.58 -2.65 -9.18
N PRO A 143 -8.13 -1.55 -9.73
CA PRO A 143 -7.56 -0.22 -9.56
C PRO A 143 -7.60 0.21 -8.09
N GLY A 144 -6.49 0.74 -7.59
CA GLY A 144 -6.38 1.21 -6.20
C GLY A 144 -6.23 0.11 -5.15
N PHE A 145 -6.02 -1.14 -5.54
CA PHE A 145 -5.70 -2.20 -4.57
C PHE A 145 -4.26 -2.07 -4.10
N VAL A 146 -4.04 -2.12 -2.79
CA VAL A 146 -2.70 -2.22 -2.20
C VAL A 146 -2.28 -3.69 -2.03
N GLY A 147 -1.02 -3.95 -1.66
CA GLY A 147 -0.52 -5.32 -1.47
C GLY A 147 -1.37 -6.18 -0.53
N ALA A 148 -1.91 -5.58 0.54
CA ALA A 148 -2.83 -6.27 1.46
C ALA A 148 -4.18 -6.63 0.81
N ASP A 149 -4.73 -5.74 -0.02
CA ASP A 149 -5.99 -6.00 -0.74
C ASP A 149 -5.80 -7.09 -1.79
N LEU A 150 -4.68 -7.06 -2.52
CA LEU A 150 -4.32 -8.11 -3.49
C LEU A 150 -4.12 -9.46 -2.79
N LYS A 151 -3.54 -9.48 -1.59
CA LYS A 151 -3.46 -10.69 -0.78
C LYS A 151 -4.83 -11.21 -0.37
N ALA A 152 -5.71 -10.32 0.11
CA ALA A 152 -7.08 -10.67 0.46
C ALA A 152 -7.88 -11.19 -0.74
N LEU A 153 -7.67 -10.62 -1.93
CA LEU A 153 -8.24 -11.09 -3.20
C LEU A 153 -7.81 -12.53 -3.51
N VAL A 154 -6.52 -12.80 -3.45
CA VAL A 154 -5.94 -14.13 -3.70
C VAL A 154 -6.48 -15.16 -2.70
N ASP A 155 -6.51 -14.80 -1.41
CA ASP A 155 -7.03 -15.69 -0.35
C ASP A 155 -8.53 -15.94 -0.54
N LYS A 156 -9.28 -14.94 -1.00
CA LYS A 156 -10.71 -15.10 -1.29
C LYS A 156 -10.95 -16.00 -2.51
N ALA A 157 -10.19 -15.82 -3.58
CA ALA A 157 -10.25 -16.66 -4.77
C ALA A 157 -9.92 -18.12 -4.42
N GLY A 158 -8.89 -18.37 -3.61
CA GLY A 158 -8.57 -19.71 -3.11
C GLY A 158 -9.70 -20.34 -2.29
N ASN A 159 -10.37 -19.56 -1.45
CA ASN A 159 -11.53 -20.03 -0.70
C ASN A 159 -12.75 -20.34 -1.60
N LEU A 160 -12.96 -19.57 -2.68
CA LEU A 160 -14.03 -19.84 -3.65
C LEU A 160 -13.75 -21.12 -4.43
N ALA A 161 -12.51 -21.27 -4.93
CA ALA A 161 -12.07 -22.50 -5.59
C ALA A 161 -12.26 -23.72 -4.68
N MET A 162 -11.82 -23.63 -3.42
CA MET A 162 -11.99 -24.72 -2.44
C MET A 162 -13.47 -25.06 -2.21
N LYS A 163 -14.34 -24.05 -2.10
CA LYS A 163 -15.79 -24.27 -1.96
C LYS A 163 -16.37 -24.97 -3.19
N ARG A 164 -16.00 -24.55 -4.41
CA ARG A 164 -16.42 -25.19 -5.66
C ARG A 164 -16.04 -26.66 -5.66
N ILE A 165 -14.78 -26.96 -5.36
CA ILE A 165 -14.25 -28.33 -5.30
C ILE A 165 -15.02 -29.18 -4.28
N ILE A 166 -15.25 -28.67 -3.08
CA ILE A 166 -16.00 -29.37 -2.02
C ILE A 166 -17.42 -29.68 -2.47
N VAL A 167 -18.08 -28.75 -3.17
CA VAL A 167 -19.43 -28.94 -3.70
C VAL A 167 -19.46 -29.99 -4.81
N GLU A 168 -18.48 -29.97 -5.72
CA GLU A 168 -18.35 -30.95 -6.80
C GLU A 168 -18.16 -32.37 -6.24
N ARG A 169 -17.30 -32.51 -5.23
CA ARG A 169 -17.07 -33.78 -4.52
C ARG A 169 -18.36 -34.28 -3.83
N LYS A 170 -19.10 -33.38 -3.17
CA LYS A 170 -20.39 -33.73 -2.53
C LYS A 170 -21.43 -34.23 -3.53
N LYS A 171 -21.45 -33.68 -4.76
CA LYS A 171 -22.34 -34.16 -5.84
C LYS A 171 -21.95 -35.56 -6.32
N GLN A 172 -20.65 -35.82 -6.46
CA GLN A 172 -20.13 -37.11 -6.91
C GLN A 172 -20.30 -38.22 -5.85
N SER A 173 -20.24 -37.88 -4.56
CA SER A 173 -20.48 -38.81 -3.44
C SER A 173 -21.96 -39.13 -3.18
N GLY A 174 -22.88 -38.69 -4.05
CA GLY A 174 -24.26 -39.17 -4.14
C GLY A 174 -24.95 -39.53 -2.82
N GLY A 175 -25.44 -38.54 -2.07
CA GLY A 175 -26.56 -38.71 -1.12
C GLY A 175 -26.52 -39.87 -0.10
N GLY A 176 -25.35 -40.41 0.25
CA GLY A 176 -25.19 -41.53 1.18
C GLY A 176 -25.11 -41.10 2.64
N ASP A 177 -26.14 -41.48 3.41
CA ASP A 177 -26.30 -41.47 4.86
C ASP A 177 -25.89 -40.23 5.68
N VAL A 178 -26.93 -39.58 6.20
CA VAL A 178 -26.93 -38.40 7.09
C VAL A 178 -26.32 -38.68 8.49
N ASN A 179 -25.82 -39.90 8.75
CA ASN A 179 -25.52 -40.36 10.11
C ASN A 179 -24.04 -40.42 10.52
N ASN A 180 -23.08 -40.08 9.64
CA ASN A 180 -21.67 -39.98 10.03
C ASN A 180 -21.10 -38.60 9.66
N LYS A 181 -21.33 -37.63 10.54
CA LYS A 181 -21.26 -36.18 10.25
C LYS A 181 -19.89 -35.54 10.42
N GLN A 182 -18.84 -36.31 10.61
CA GLN A 182 -17.48 -35.78 10.72
C GLN A 182 -16.57 -36.61 9.82
N ASP A 183 -15.86 -35.94 8.91
CA ASP A 183 -14.66 -36.43 8.24
C ASP A 183 -14.77 -36.94 6.78
N TRP A 184 -15.89 -36.79 6.08
CA TRP A 184 -15.96 -37.11 4.63
C TRP A 184 -15.00 -36.26 3.77
N TRP A 185 -14.65 -35.05 4.22
CA TRP A 185 -13.65 -34.18 3.58
C TRP A 185 -12.20 -34.56 3.93
N ARG A 186 -11.95 -35.53 4.82
CA ARG A 186 -10.61 -36.01 5.17
C ARG A 186 -10.14 -37.20 4.33
N HIS A 187 -10.99 -37.73 3.45
CA HIS A 187 -10.58 -38.80 2.56
C HIS A 187 -9.38 -38.34 1.70
N PRO A 188 -8.29 -39.13 1.63
CA PRO A 188 -7.11 -38.78 0.85
C PRO A 188 -7.50 -38.45 -0.59
N TRP A 189 -6.94 -37.37 -1.11
CA TRP A 189 -7.09 -37.00 -2.51
C TRP A 189 -6.32 -38.00 -3.36
N SER A 190 -6.95 -38.52 -4.42
CA SER A 190 -6.23 -39.30 -5.42
C SER A 190 -5.32 -38.38 -6.25
N GLU A 191 -4.23 -38.91 -6.82
CA GLU A 191 -3.28 -38.12 -7.62
C GLU A 191 -3.96 -37.38 -8.79
N GLY A 192 -4.97 -38.01 -9.43
CA GLY A 192 -5.75 -37.37 -10.49
C GLY A 192 -6.77 -36.33 -10.01
N GLU A 193 -7.27 -36.43 -8.78
CA GLU A 193 -8.11 -35.38 -8.19
C GLU A 193 -7.25 -34.15 -7.85
N MET A 194 -6.04 -34.35 -7.31
CA MET A 194 -5.12 -33.25 -7.00
C MET A 194 -4.76 -32.40 -8.22
N ASP A 195 -4.59 -33.02 -9.39
CA ASP A 195 -4.31 -32.31 -10.64
C ASP A 195 -5.49 -31.50 -11.18
N SER A 196 -6.73 -31.83 -10.77
CA SER A 196 -7.93 -31.06 -11.12
C SER A 196 -8.22 -29.90 -10.15
N LEU A 197 -7.49 -29.84 -9.03
CA LEU A 197 -7.59 -28.75 -8.05
C LEU A 197 -6.80 -27.53 -8.52
N CYS A 198 -7.43 -26.72 -9.35
CA CYS A 198 -6.88 -25.43 -9.74
C CYS A 198 -7.82 -24.28 -9.39
N ILE A 199 -7.21 -23.12 -9.13
CA ILE A 199 -7.92 -21.84 -9.07
C ILE A 199 -8.05 -21.33 -10.49
N THR A 200 -9.28 -21.01 -10.87
CA THR A 200 -9.64 -20.54 -12.22
C THR A 200 -9.72 -19.02 -12.25
N MET A 201 -9.80 -18.45 -13.46
CA MET A 201 -9.98 -17.01 -13.63
C MET A 201 -11.31 -16.52 -13.03
N ASP A 202 -12.38 -17.30 -13.16
CA ASP A 202 -13.72 -16.95 -12.63
C ASP A 202 -13.71 -16.77 -11.11
N ASP A 203 -12.92 -17.57 -10.38
CA ASP A 203 -12.79 -17.44 -8.92
C ASP A 203 -12.17 -16.09 -8.54
N PHE A 204 -11.23 -15.59 -9.35
CA PHE A 204 -10.59 -14.28 -9.14
C PHE A 204 -11.50 -13.12 -9.53
N GLU A 205 -12.26 -13.25 -10.62
CA GLU A 205 -13.25 -12.26 -11.02
C GLU A 205 -14.37 -12.13 -9.98
N GLU A 206 -14.90 -13.26 -9.49
CA GLU A 206 -15.87 -13.27 -8.40
C GLU A 206 -15.27 -12.68 -7.12
N ALA A 207 -14.04 -13.06 -6.74
CA ALA A 207 -13.37 -12.49 -5.59
C ALA A 207 -13.18 -10.98 -5.69
N ALA A 208 -12.88 -10.44 -6.88
CA ALA A 208 -12.68 -9.01 -7.10
C ALA A 208 -13.96 -8.20 -6.84
N THR A 209 -15.14 -8.77 -7.08
CA THR A 209 -16.42 -8.12 -6.75
C THR A 209 -16.69 -8.07 -5.24
N MET A 210 -16.10 -8.99 -4.47
CA MET A 210 -16.33 -9.11 -3.02
C MET A 210 -15.33 -8.32 -2.18
N VAL A 211 -14.12 -8.10 -2.69
CA VAL A 211 -13.05 -7.41 -1.94
C VAL A 211 -13.13 -5.90 -2.19
N GLN A 212 -13.37 -5.14 -1.11
CA GLN A 212 -13.31 -3.68 -1.16
C GLN A 212 -11.87 -3.18 -0.94
N PRO A 213 -11.36 -2.25 -1.76
CA PRO A 213 -10.02 -1.71 -1.61
C PRO A 213 -9.87 -0.91 -0.31
N SER A 214 -8.72 -1.03 0.35
CA SER A 214 -8.43 -0.34 1.60
C SER A 214 -8.37 1.18 1.43
N LEU A 215 -7.98 1.68 0.25
CA LEU A 215 -7.99 3.12 -0.06
C LEU A 215 -9.38 3.73 0.04
N ARG A 216 -10.45 3.00 -0.33
CA ARG A 216 -11.83 3.46 -0.14
C ARG A 216 -12.18 3.62 1.34
N ARG A 217 -11.55 2.86 2.24
CA ARG A 217 -11.78 2.92 3.70
C ARG A 217 -11.07 4.09 4.37
N GLU A 218 -9.92 4.51 3.83
CA GLU A 218 -9.11 5.60 4.39
C GLU A 218 -9.37 6.98 3.75
N GLY A 219 -10.31 7.08 2.80
CA GLY A 219 -10.64 8.35 2.14
C GLY A 219 -9.62 8.80 1.10
N PHE A 220 -8.64 7.95 0.77
CA PHE A 220 -7.79 8.12 -0.41
C PHE A 220 -8.62 7.81 -1.64
N SER A 221 -9.05 8.87 -2.32
CA SER A 221 -9.97 8.74 -3.43
C SER A 221 -9.25 8.11 -4.63
N SER A 222 -9.66 6.88 -4.93
CA SER A 222 -9.31 6.15 -6.15
C SER A 222 -9.79 6.92 -7.37
N VAL A 223 -9.33 6.51 -8.55
CA VAL A 223 -9.97 6.86 -9.81
C VAL A 223 -11.50 6.63 -9.64
N PRO A 224 -12.35 7.64 -9.81
CA PRO A 224 -13.77 7.55 -9.48
C PRO A 224 -14.50 6.73 -10.53
N ASP A 225 -15.41 5.84 -10.14
CA ASP A 225 -16.16 4.95 -11.07
C ASP A 225 -17.12 5.69 -12.04
N VAL A 226 -17.20 7.03 -11.95
CA VAL A 226 -18.11 7.83 -12.79
C VAL A 226 -17.47 8.03 -14.15
N THR A 227 -18.17 7.63 -15.20
CA THR A 227 -17.72 7.80 -16.59
C THR A 227 -18.43 8.98 -17.26
N TRP A 228 -17.97 9.36 -18.45
CA TRP A 228 -18.69 10.33 -19.27
C TRP A 228 -20.06 9.83 -19.75
N GLU A 229 -20.33 8.52 -19.69
CA GLU A 229 -21.65 7.96 -20.02
C GLU A 229 -22.69 8.28 -18.93
N ASP A 230 -22.23 8.50 -17.69
CA ASP A 230 -23.06 8.92 -16.56
C ASP A 230 -23.34 10.44 -16.56
N VAL A 231 -22.69 11.20 -17.46
CA VAL A 231 -22.88 12.65 -17.63
C VAL A 231 -23.76 12.89 -18.86
N GLY A 232 -25.03 13.24 -18.65
CA GLY A 232 -25.93 13.58 -19.74
C GLY A 232 -25.61 14.94 -20.39
N GLY A 233 -25.32 14.92 -21.70
CA GLY A 233 -25.04 16.13 -22.50
C GLY A 233 -23.62 16.69 -22.33
N LEU A 234 -23.39 17.94 -22.77
CA LEU A 234 -22.11 18.67 -22.62
C LEU A 234 -20.93 18.13 -23.45
N ASP A 235 -21.18 17.60 -24.65
CA ASP A 235 -20.13 17.09 -25.55
C ASP A 235 -19.05 18.12 -25.91
N SER A 236 -19.41 19.39 -25.98
CA SER A 236 -18.47 20.50 -26.20
C SER A 236 -17.48 20.62 -25.04
N LEU A 237 -17.98 20.56 -23.81
CA LEU A 237 -17.19 20.66 -22.59
C LEU A 237 -16.31 19.41 -22.39
N LYS A 238 -16.81 18.23 -22.75
CA LYS A 238 -16.02 16.98 -22.77
C LYS A 238 -14.79 17.12 -23.66
N LYS A 239 -14.95 17.62 -24.88
CA LYS A 239 -13.82 17.85 -25.82
C LYS A 239 -12.82 18.86 -25.28
N GLU A 240 -13.29 19.89 -24.57
CA GLU A 240 -12.43 20.89 -23.95
C GLU A 240 -11.61 20.31 -22.80
N PHE A 241 -12.24 19.55 -21.90
CA PHE A 241 -11.52 18.87 -20.82
C PHE A 241 -10.58 17.77 -21.30
N ASP A 242 -10.93 17.05 -22.37
CA ASP A 242 -10.04 16.07 -22.98
C ASP A 242 -8.73 16.72 -23.45
N ARG A 243 -8.85 17.82 -24.21
CA ARG A 243 -7.69 18.55 -24.74
C ARG A 243 -6.85 19.20 -23.64
N CYS A 244 -7.49 19.76 -22.61
CA CYS A 244 -6.82 20.59 -21.61
C CYS A 244 -6.33 19.82 -20.37
N ILE A 245 -6.98 18.71 -20.02
CA ILE A 245 -6.67 17.92 -18.82
C ILE A 245 -6.21 16.52 -19.19
N VAL A 246 -7.06 15.74 -19.87
CA VAL A 246 -6.81 14.29 -20.11
C VAL A 246 -5.54 14.09 -20.93
N ARG A 247 -5.39 14.80 -22.04
CA ARG A 247 -4.22 14.68 -22.93
C ARG A 247 -2.92 15.16 -22.29
N CYS A 248 -3.00 16.20 -21.47
CA CYS A 248 -1.85 16.71 -20.71
C CYS A 248 -1.37 15.71 -19.67
N ILE A 249 -2.29 14.98 -19.01
CA ILE A 249 -1.95 13.94 -18.03
C ILE A 249 -1.43 12.67 -18.72
N LYS A 250 -2.01 12.26 -19.85
CA LYS A 250 -1.62 11.04 -20.57
C LYS A 250 -0.30 11.17 -21.35
N HIS A 251 0.07 12.37 -21.79
CA HIS A 251 1.25 12.61 -22.64
C HIS A 251 2.16 13.74 -22.14
N PRO A 252 2.66 13.68 -20.90
CA PRO A 252 3.42 14.78 -20.29
C PRO A 252 4.71 15.14 -21.07
N GLU A 253 5.33 14.17 -21.75
CA GLU A 253 6.54 14.34 -22.57
C GLU A 253 6.34 15.35 -23.69
N VAL A 254 5.21 15.27 -24.41
CA VAL A 254 4.90 16.16 -25.54
C VAL A 254 4.78 17.61 -25.06
N TYR A 255 4.14 17.85 -23.92
CA TYR A 255 3.92 19.21 -23.42
C TYR A 255 5.19 19.81 -22.80
N LYS A 256 6.07 18.97 -22.24
CA LYS A 256 7.37 19.38 -21.68
C LYS A 256 8.34 19.83 -22.78
N ASP A 257 8.36 19.13 -23.91
CA ASP A 257 9.21 19.48 -25.06
C ASP A 257 8.76 20.77 -25.76
N PHE A 258 7.46 21.09 -25.70
CA PHE A 258 6.90 22.35 -26.18
C PHE A 258 7.10 23.53 -25.22
N GLY A 259 7.72 23.32 -24.04
CA GLY A 259 7.97 24.37 -23.06
C GLY A 259 6.71 24.96 -22.41
N VAL A 260 5.57 24.27 -22.53
CA VAL A 260 4.31 24.71 -21.94
C VAL A 260 4.25 24.21 -20.50
N ASN A 261 4.33 25.13 -19.53
CA ASN A 261 4.14 24.79 -18.13
C ASN A 261 2.67 24.38 -17.90
N MET A 262 2.48 23.21 -17.32
CA MET A 262 1.18 22.67 -16.95
C MET A 262 0.66 23.38 -15.69
N GLN A 263 0.17 24.60 -15.84
CA GLN A 263 -0.56 25.32 -14.80
C GLN A 263 -1.95 25.67 -15.31
N ALA A 264 -2.93 24.84 -14.96
CA ALA A 264 -4.33 25.14 -15.24
C ALA A 264 -5.17 24.78 -14.03
N GLY A 265 -5.51 25.80 -13.23
CA GLY A 265 -6.66 25.72 -12.34
C GLY A 265 -7.92 25.92 -13.17
N PHE A 266 -8.87 24.99 -13.08
CA PHE A 266 -10.16 25.08 -13.77
C PHE A 266 -11.23 25.46 -12.75
N LEU A 267 -12.02 26.50 -13.05
CA LEU A 267 -13.16 26.91 -12.23
C LEU A 267 -14.46 26.52 -12.91
N LEU A 268 -15.16 25.53 -12.33
CA LEU A 268 -16.52 25.16 -12.74
C LEU A 268 -17.54 26.00 -11.97
N PHE A 269 -18.35 26.81 -12.67
CA PHE A 269 -19.42 27.61 -12.07
C PHE A 269 -20.79 27.24 -12.65
N GLY A 270 -21.86 27.47 -11.88
CA GLY A 270 -23.23 27.21 -12.31
C GLY A 270 -24.18 26.97 -11.12
N PRO A 271 -25.50 26.88 -11.35
CA PRO A 271 -26.49 26.61 -10.31
C PRO A 271 -26.22 25.32 -9.52
N PRO A 272 -26.66 25.20 -8.26
CA PRO A 272 -26.61 23.93 -7.53
C PRO A 272 -27.40 22.86 -8.30
N GLY A 273 -26.90 21.62 -8.33
CA GLY A 273 -27.53 20.51 -9.07
C GLY A 273 -27.08 20.32 -10.52
N CYS A 274 -26.32 21.25 -11.12
CA CYS A 274 -25.83 21.13 -12.51
C CYS A 274 -24.62 20.18 -12.69
N GLY A 275 -24.43 19.18 -11.82
CA GLY A 275 -23.45 18.12 -12.05
C GLY A 275 -21.95 18.51 -11.98
N LYS A 276 -21.56 19.70 -11.50
CA LYS A 276 -20.15 20.16 -11.44
C LYS A 276 -19.19 19.12 -10.81
N THR A 277 -19.57 18.58 -9.65
CA THR A 277 -18.78 17.55 -8.96
C THR A 277 -18.77 16.21 -9.73
N LEU A 278 -19.84 15.91 -10.48
CA LEU A 278 -19.97 14.69 -11.28
C LEU A 278 -19.07 14.77 -12.53
N ILE A 279 -19.02 15.93 -13.20
CA ILE A 279 -18.11 16.22 -14.31
C ILE A 279 -16.65 16.11 -13.85
N ALA A 280 -16.31 16.69 -12.70
CA ALA A 280 -14.94 16.61 -12.16
C ALA A 280 -14.50 15.16 -11.89
N LYS A 281 -15.43 14.30 -11.46
CA LYS A 281 -15.17 12.85 -11.32
C LYS A 281 -14.99 12.17 -12.68
N ALA A 282 -15.89 12.42 -13.64
CA ALA A 282 -15.79 11.83 -14.99
C ALA A 282 -14.47 12.18 -15.69
N VAL A 283 -14.01 13.43 -15.57
CA VAL A 283 -12.71 13.88 -16.10
C VAL A 283 -11.56 13.14 -15.43
N ALA A 284 -11.59 12.99 -14.11
CA ALA A 284 -10.54 12.28 -13.37
C ALA A 284 -10.49 10.79 -13.74
N HIS A 285 -11.66 10.17 -13.94
CA HIS A 285 -11.76 8.79 -14.44
C HIS A 285 -11.10 8.63 -15.81
N ASP A 286 -11.45 9.50 -16.76
CA ASP A 286 -10.95 9.42 -18.13
C ASP A 286 -9.45 9.75 -18.24
N ALA A 287 -8.96 10.64 -17.37
CA ALA A 287 -7.54 10.91 -17.20
C ALA A 287 -6.76 9.77 -16.51
N GLY A 288 -7.45 8.80 -15.89
CA GLY A 288 -6.84 7.78 -15.03
C GLY A 288 -6.16 8.40 -13.81
N ALA A 289 -6.61 9.57 -13.37
CA ALA A 289 -6.00 10.34 -12.31
C ALA A 289 -6.70 10.10 -10.97
N ASN A 290 -5.92 10.15 -9.88
CA ASN A 290 -6.49 10.14 -8.54
C ASN A 290 -7.35 11.40 -8.35
N PHE A 291 -8.62 11.20 -8.03
CA PHE A 291 -9.52 12.29 -7.68
C PHE A 291 -9.31 12.61 -6.21
N ILE A 292 -9.29 13.88 -5.78
CA ILE A 292 -9.25 14.25 -4.36
C ILE A 292 -10.32 15.32 -4.15
N HIS A 293 -11.31 15.03 -3.30
CA HIS A 293 -12.43 15.92 -3.06
C HIS A 293 -12.36 16.51 -1.65
N ILE A 294 -12.01 17.79 -1.57
CA ILE A 294 -12.03 18.56 -0.32
C ILE A 294 -13.39 19.28 -0.25
N LYS A 295 -14.14 19.09 0.84
CA LYS A 295 -15.37 19.85 1.14
C LYS A 295 -15.05 20.99 2.09
#